data_AF-A0A973MB34-F1
#
_entry.id   AF-A0A973MB34-F1
#
_cell.length_a   1.000
_cell.length_b   1.000
_cell.length_c   1.000
_cell.angle_alpha   90.00
_cell.angle_beta   90.00
_cell.angle_gamma   90.00
#
_symmetry.space_group_name_H-M   'P 1'
#
loop_
_entity.id
_entity.type
_entity.pdbx_description
1 polymer ?
#
loop_
_entity_poly.entity_id
_entity_poly.type
_entity_poly.pdbx_seq_one_letter_code
_entity_poly.pdbx_strand_id
1 'polypeptide(L)'
;MDELRGPGHGLSLAEMLGADDPRLERVTDLVALRALIAKLPARERSILGLYFLNSLTQKQVAEVVGISQMHVSRLLERTCAVLRRGLLAD
;
A
#
# COMPACT_ATOMS: atom_id res chain seq x y z
N MET A 1 6.11 -7.03 28.68
CA MET A 1 7.04 -5.95 28.30
C MET A 1 7.03 -5.89 26.79
N ASP A 2 6.22 -4.99 26.25
CA ASP A 2 6.13 -4.52 24.85
C ASP A 2 6.51 -5.46 23.70
N GLU A 3 5.64 -6.43 23.42
CA GLU A 3 5.43 -6.96 22.07
C GLU A 3 4.43 -6.05 21.31
N LEU A 4 4.68 -4.74 21.33
CA LEU A 4 3.93 -3.75 20.57
C LEU A 4 4.17 -4.00 19.07
N ARG A 5 3.30 -4.83 18.48
CA ARG A 5 2.77 -4.73 17.12
C ARG A 5 3.63 -3.88 16.18
N GLY A 6 4.63 -4.49 15.56
CA GLY A 6 5.08 -3.98 14.26
C GLY A 6 3.89 -4.08 13.29
N PRO A 7 3.58 -3.06 12.48
CA PRO A 7 2.52 -3.16 11.48
C PRO A 7 3.03 -4.08 10.37
N GLY A 8 2.77 -5.37 10.55
CA GLY A 8 2.88 -6.41 9.55
C GLY A 8 1.73 -7.35 9.85
N HIS A 9 0.80 -7.46 8.90
CA HIS A 9 -0.41 -8.29 8.95
C HIS A 9 -1.56 -7.74 9.78
N GLY A 10 -2.35 -6.87 9.16
CA GLY A 10 -3.68 -6.54 9.67
C GLY A 10 -4.58 -5.83 8.67
N LEU A 11 -4.01 -5.11 7.70
CA LEU A 11 -4.78 -4.39 6.70
C LEU A 11 -4.21 -4.69 5.31
N SER A 12 -5.04 -5.27 4.45
CA SER A 12 -4.84 -5.36 3.01
C SER A 12 -4.79 -3.95 2.39
N LEU A 13 -4.22 -3.84 1.19
CA LEU A 13 -4.22 -2.58 0.45
C LEU A 13 -5.65 -2.04 0.25
N ALA A 14 -6.64 -2.93 0.05
CA ALA A 14 -8.04 -2.55 -0.09
C ALA A 14 -8.62 -1.93 1.20
N GLU A 15 -8.28 -2.48 2.37
CA GLU A 15 -8.71 -1.94 3.66
C GLU A 15 -8.04 -0.60 3.97
N MET A 16 -6.76 -0.42 3.60
CA MET A 16 -6.08 0.86 3.73
C MET A 16 -6.64 1.95 2.79
N LEU A 17 -7.24 1.56 1.67
CA LEU A 17 -7.87 2.47 0.72
C LEU A 17 -9.34 2.76 1.04
N GLY A 18 -9.95 2.03 1.98
CA GLY A 18 -11.30 2.29 2.51
C GLY A 18 -12.44 1.72 1.66
N ALA A 19 -12.29 0.49 1.14
CA ALA A 19 -13.33 -0.15 0.32
C ALA A 19 -14.52 -0.66 1.15
N ASP A 20 -15.58 0.15 1.27
CA ASP A 20 -16.91 -0.23 1.80
C ASP A 20 -17.95 -0.35 0.66
N ASP A 21 -17.98 -1.43 -0.14
CA ASP A 21 -19.23 -2.00 -0.75
C ASP A 21 -19.00 -3.27 -1.64
N PRO A 22 -20.02 -4.12 -1.93
CA PRO A 22 -19.87 -5.50 -2.37
C PRO A 22 -19.92 -5.72 -3.90
N ARG A 23 -18.78 -6.18 -4.39
CA ARG A 23 -18.56 -6.99 -5.62
C ARG A 23 -18.62 -6.31 -6.99
N LEU A 24 -19.61 -5.49 -7.33
CA LEU A 24 -19.67 -4.89 -8.68
C LEU A 24 -18.78 -3.63 -8.78
N GLU A 25 -18.87 -2.73 -7.80
CA GLU A 25 -17.96 -1.58 -7.67
C GLU A 25 -16.51 -2.03 -7.50
N ARG A 26 -16.28 -3.10 -6.71
CA ARG A 26 -14.92 -3.65 -6.50
C ARG A 26 -14.19 -4.03 -7.77
N VAL A 27 -14.85 -4.54 -8.80
CA VAL A 27 -14.15 -4.92 -10.05
C VAL A 27 -13.69 -3.68 -10.81
N THR A 28 -14.54 -2.66 -10.90
CA THR A 28 -14.20 -1.35 -11.47
C THR A 28 -13.08 -0.68 -10.66
N ASP A 29 -13.19 -0.68 -9.33
CA ASP A 29 -12.17 -0.14 -8.43
C ASP A 29 -10.83 -0.86 -8.58
N LEU A 30 -10.84 -2.18 -8.77
CA LEU A 30 -9.61 -2.95 -8.99
C LEU A 30 -8.95 -2.63 -10.34
N VAL A 31 -9.72 -2.35 -11.38
CA VAL A 31 -9.18 -1.93 -12.68
C VAL A 31 -8.60 -0.52 -12.57
N ALA A 32 -9.32 0.42 -11.97
CA ALA A 32 -8.85 1.78 -11.71
C ALA A 32 -7.59 1.78 -10.82
N LEU A 33 -7.59 0.99 -9.73
CA LEU A 33 -6.46 0.84 -8.82
C LEU A 33 -5.22 0.30 -9.55
N ARG A 34 -5.38 -0.73 -10.39
CA ARG A 34 -4.27 -1.25 -11.22
C ARG A 34 -3.71 -0.18 -12.14
N ALA A 35 -4.57 0.63 -12.78
CA ALA A 35 -4.14 1.71 -13.64
C ALA A 35 -3.39 2.82 -12.85
N LEU A 36 -3.85 3.15 -11.65
CA LEU A 36 -3.18 4.12 -10.77
C LEU A 36 -1.83 3.60 -10.27
N ILE A 37 -1.75 2.33 -9.84
CA ILE A 37 -0.49 1.68 -9.44
C ILE A 37 0.51 1.67 -10.60
N ALA A 38 0.04 1.46 -11.83
CA ALA A 38 0.88 1.48 -13.03
C ALA A 38 1.46 2.88 -13.36
N LYS A 39 0.85 3.95 -12.83
CA LYS A 39 1.35 5.33 -12.94
C LYS A 39 2.35 5.71 -11.85
N LEU A 40 2.45 4.92 -10.78
CA LEU A 40 3.39 5.20 -9.69
C LEU A 40 4.85 5.06 -10.17
N PRO A 41 5.78 5.85 -9.60
CA PRO A 41 7.21 5.63 -9.75
C PRO A 41 7.58 4.17 -9.44
N ALA A 42 8.51 3.60 -10.22
CA ALA A 42 8.90 2.19 -10.10
C ALA A 42 9.27 1.80 -8.67
N ARG A 43 9.96 2.69 -7.94
CA ARG A 43 10.35 2.49 -6.54
C ARG A 43 9.15 2.34 -5.60
N GLU A 44 8.14 3.20 -5.72
CA GLU A 44 6.94 3.16 -4.87
C GLU A 44 6.13 1.90 -5.17
N ARG A 45 6.03 1.50 -6.44
CA ARG A 45 5.39 0.25 -6.86
C ARG A 45 6.09 -0.97 -6.26
N SER A 46 7.42 -1.02 -6.28
CA SER A 46 8.20 -2.10 -5.65
C SER A 46 7.97 -2.15 -4.14
N ILE A 47 7.98 -1.00 -3.46
CA ILE A 47 7.74 -0.91 -2.01
C ILE A 47 6.32 -1.41 -1.66
N LEU A 48 5.30 -1.01 -2.43
CA LEU A 48 3.94 -1.53 -2.28
C LEU A 48 3.88 -3.05 -2.46
N GLY A 49 4.52 -3.59 -3.50
CA GLY A 49 4.55 -5.03 -3.76
C GLY A 49 5.21 -5.82 -2.63
N LEU A 50 6.36 -5.35 -2.16
CA LEU A 50 7.07 -5.98 -1.04
C LEU A 50 6.22 -5.99 0.24
N TYR A 51 5.55 -4.88 0.55
CA TYR A 51 4.75 -4.75 1.77
C TYR A 51 3.42 -5.51 1.70
N PHE A 52 2.62 -5.31 0.64
CA PHE A 52 1.26 -5.85 0.56
C PHE A 52 1.16 -7.22 -0.10
N LEU A 53 1.98 -7.52 -1.12
CA LEU A 53 1.91 -8.81 -1.83
C LEU A 53 2.84 -9.82 -1.17
N ASN A 54 4.09 -9.42 -0.90
CA ASN A 54 5.09 -10.30 -0.31
C ASN A 54 5.03 -10.29 1.22
N SER A 55 4.10 -9.55 1.82
CA SER A 55 3.87 -9.58 3.27
C SER A 55 5.10 -9.22 4.11
N LEU A 56 6.04 -8.43 3.56
CA LEU A 56 7.21 -7.99 4.31
C LEU A 56 6.85 -6.87 5.27
N THR A 57 7.43 -6.88 6.46
CA THR A 57 7.34 -5.75 7.40
C THR A 57 8.04 -4.52 6.82
N GLN A 58 7.66 -3.32 7.26
CA GLN A 58 8.32 -2.08 6.80
C GLN A 58 9.83 -2.07 7.07
N LYS A 59 10.28 -2.76 8.15
CA LYS A 59 11.70 -2.95 8.45
C LYS A 59 12.39 -3.84 7.40
N GLN A 60 11.80 -4.99 7.07
CA GLN A 60 12.32 -5.88 6.03
C GLN A 60 12.31 -5.19 4.64
N VAL A 61 11.26 -4.42 4.34
CA VAL A 61 11.23 -3.61 3.10
C VAL A 61 12.38 -2.61 3.10
N ALA A 62 12.60 -1.89 4.21
CA ALA A 62 13.70 -0.94 4.36
C ALA A 62 15.08 -1.57 4.11
N GLU A 63 15.29 -2.77 4.64
CA GLU A 63 16.50 -3.58 4.39
C GLU A 63 16.66 -3.93 2.91
N VAL A 64 15.59 -4.36 2.24
CA VAL A 64 15.60 -4.71 0.80
C VAL A 64 15.86 -3.50 -0.10
N VAL A 65 15.26 -2.34 0.18
CA VAL A 65 15.39 -1.13 -0.67
C VAL A 65 16.48 -0.14 -0.23
N GLY A 66 17.20 -0.44 0.84
CA GLY A 66 18.34 0.37 1.31
C GLY A 66 17.96 1.75 1.85
N ILE A 67 16.83 1.88 2.56
CA ILE A 67 16.40 3.12 3.24
C ILE A 67 15.93 2.84 4.66
N SER A 68 15.72 3.88 5.47
CA SER A 68 15.18 3.71 6.81
C SER A 68 13.71 3.26 6.79
N GLN A 69 13.31 2.49 7.81
CA GLN A 69 11.91 2.06 7.98
C GLN A 69 10.95 3.26 8.08
N MET A 70 11.37 4.36 8.70
CA MET A 70 10.61 5.62 8.73
C MET A 70 10.37 6.21 7.34
N HIS A 71 11.37 6.11 6.44
CA HIS A 71 11.20 6.54 5.06
C HIS A 71 10.22 5.62 4.32
N VAL A 72 10.30 4.31 4.54
CA VAL A 72 9.31 3.35 4.00
C VAL A 72 7.90 3.66 4.47
N SER A 73 7.70 3.90 5.78
CA SER A 73 6.40 4.32 6.36
C SER A 73 5.83 5.54 5.64
N ARG A 74 6.61 6.62 5.53
CA ARG A 74 6.18 7.85 4.87
C ARG A 74 5.87 7.65 3.39
N LEU A 75 6.62 6.79 2.68
CA LEU A 75 6.35 6.46 1.29
C LEU A 75 5.04 5.69 1.15
N LEU A 76 4.80 4.68 1.99
CA LEU A 76 3.56 3.90 1.97
C LEU A 76 2.34 4.80 2.25
N GLU A 77 2.41 5.64 3.29
CA GLU A 77 1.33 6.57 3.62
C GLU A 77 1.01 7.54 2.47
N ARG A 78 2.04 8.16 1.89
CA ARG A 78 1.87 9.08 0.76
C ARG A 78 1.31 8.38 -0.47
N THR A 79 1.84 7.20 -0.78
CA THR A 79 1.41 6.40 -1.94
C THR A 79 -0.05 5.98 -1.80
N CYS A 80 -0.44 5.45 -0.63
CA CYS A 80 -1.83 5.09 -0.35
C CYS A 80 -2.76 6.30 -0.42
N ALA A 81 -2.34 7.48 0.07
CA ALA A 81 -3.13 8.71 -0.05
C ALA A 81 -3.30 9.16 -1.51
N VAL A 82 -2.28 9.00 -2.37
CA VAL A 82 -2.37 9.27 -3.81
C VAL A 82 -3.34 8.31 -4.48
N LEU A 83 -3.22 7.01 -4.22
CA LEU A 83 -4.10 6.00 -4.77
C LEU A 83 -5.55 6.23 -4.36
N ARG A 84 -5.80 6.53 -3.07
CA ARG A 84 -7.14 6.84 -2.56
C ARG A 84 -7.74 8.07 -3.24
N ARG A 85 -6.98 9.16 -3.39
CA ARG A 85 -7.46 10.35 -4.10
C ARG A 85 -7.76 10.05 -5.58
N GLY A 86 -6.96 9.21 -6.23
CA GLY A 86 -7.19 8.82 -7.61
C GLY A 86 -8.46 8.00 -7.79
N LEU A 87 -8.81 7.15 -6.81
CA LEU A 87 -10.04 6.37 -6.81
C LEU A 87 -11.29 7.22 -6.52
N LEU A 88 -11.16 8.28 -5.71
CA LEU A 88 -12.27 9.19 -5.38
C LEU A 88 -12.49 10.31 -6.43
N ALA A 89 -11.62 10.41 -7.43
CA ALA A 89 -11.68 11.44 -8.46
C ALA A 89 -12.31 10.96 -9.78
N ASP A 90 -12.84 9.74 -9.80
CA ASP A 90 -13.67 9.16 -10.88
C ASP A 90 -15.17 9.33 -10.58
#